data_AF-A0A326QDZ3-F1
#
_entry.id   AF-A0A326QDZ3-F1
#
_cell.length_a   1.000
_cell.length_b   1.000
_cell.length_c   1.000
_cell.angle_alpha   90.00
_cell.angle_beta   90.00
_cell.angle_gamma   90.00
#
_symmetry.space_group_name_H-M   'P 1'
#
loop_
_entity.id
_entity.type
_entity.pdbx_description
1 polymer ?
#
loop_
_entity_poly.entity_id
_entity_poly.type
_entity_poly.pdbx_seq_one_letter_code
_entity_poly.pdbx_strand_id
1 'polypeptide(L)'
;MAGGSKARPRGAARSAGSSDVSPAGPAQAEPGGRPRARLGSRLWKLSLALLAAVGTVVLFERVWSRPDPGLVSSDQAGLNKDLADPPIRPITVLLIGTDADRLDASTNGAAPPGPANADTLLLIRADPGGAMRVLNVPTELAVQVPGQKKVQSLGALYRLGGPALTAGGVGELVGLDPGQPERYVVMPRQVLRSLVDGLGGLELNLDQAIRYHDKTQNYRVDLQGGLQVLKGPQVEQLVRFKGKDDGLSGRRSRQQEVIAGLLEQLGRPDGTAKLAQQVRQLQPLVGTNLTETEMLSLLNVAIQQAHTVRYDKLPLAPTTEPGQTLRQVAPGAEQPLWPAG
;
A
#
# COMPACT_ATOMS: atom_id res chain seq x y z
N MET A 1 -18.93 22.07 74.61
CA MET A 1 -20.03 22.91 74.06
C MET A 1 -20.26 22.41 72.64
N ALA A 2 -21.37 21.76 72.25
CA ALA A 2 -22.81 22.06 72.44
C ALA A 2 -23.28 23.24 71.56
N GLY A 3 -24.30 23.16 70.71
CA GLY A 3 -25.08 22.00 70.18
C GLY A 3 -24.94 21.86 68.65
N GLY A 4 -25.66 21.00 67.90
CA GLY A 4 -26.89 20.23 68.16
C GLY A 4 -28.02 20.70 67.20
N SER A 5 -28.99 19.90 66.73
CA SER A 5 -29.23 18.45 66.80
C SER A 5 -30.52 18.12 65.99
N LYS A 6 -30.56 17.01 65.22
CA LYS A 6 -31.78 16.30 64.72
C LYS A 6 -32.67 17.07 63.68
N ALA A 7 -33.57 16.44 62.90
CA ALA A 7 -33.69 15.04 62.44
C ALA A 7 -34.65 14.89 61.23
N ARG A 8 -34.64 13.70 60.60
CA ARG A 8 -35.68 13.10 59.73
C ARG A 8 -36.67 12.27 60.60
N PRO A 9 -37.79 11.69 60.07
CA PRO A 9 -38.80 12.17 59.10
C PRO A 9 -40.26 11.72 59.47
N ARG A 10 -41.19 11.77 58.49
CA ARG A 10 -42.47 10.98 58.33
C ARG A 10 -43.75 11.37 59.12
N GLY A 11 -44.81 11.60 58.33
CA GLY A 11 -46.23 11.24 58.63
C GLY A 11 -47.08 12.26 59.41
N ALA A 12 -48.42 12.25 59.33
CA ALA A 12 -49.32 11.60 58.36
C ALA A 12 -50.78 12.14 58.44
N ALA A 13 -51.54 12.03 57.33
CA ALA A 13 -53.01 11.86 57.22
C ALA A 13 -54.02 12.97 57.63
N ARG A 14 -54.95 13.27 56.67
CA ARG A 14 -56.38 13.68 56.82
C ARG A 14 -56.66 15.06 57.49
N SER A 15 -57.77 15.78 57.26
CA SER A 15 -58.87 15.85 56.26
C SER A 15 -59.69 17.16 56.54
N ALA A 16 -60.73 17.63 55.84
CA ALA A 16 -61.65 17.12 54.80
C ALA A 16 -62.30 18.30 54.00
N GLY A 17 -63.22 18.00 53.06
CA GLY A 17 -64.06 18.95 52.29
C GLY A 17 -63.93 18.70 50.77
N SER A 18 -64.95 18.30 50.00
CA SER A 18 -66.27 18.90 49.69
C SER A 18 -66.19 20.21 48.90
N SER A 19 -66.75 20.37 47.70
CA SER A 19 -67.21 19.41 46.66
C SER A 19 -67.17 20.15 45.28
N ASP A 20 -67.72 19.76 44.12
CA ASP A 20 -68.72 18.74 43.73
C ASP A 20 -68.64 18.43 42.21
N VAL A 21 -69.69 17.84 41.63
CA VAL A 21 -70.03 17.73 40.19
C VAL A 21 -69.30 16.64 39.36
N SER A 22 -70.12 15.70 38.87
CA SER A 22 -69.87 14.80 37.72
C SER A 22 -70.85 15.21 36.59
N PRO A 23 -70.73 14.76 35.30
CA PRO A 23 -70.85 13.33 34.97
C PRO A 23 -70.16 12.78 33.69
N ALA A 24 -70.22 11.43 33.58
CA ALA A 24 -70.37 10.61 32.37
C ALA A 24 -69.23 10.48 31.33
N GLY A 25 -68.80 9.23 31.12
CA GLY A 25 -67.98 8.79 29.98
C GLY A 25 -67.34 7.41 30.24
N PRO A 26 -67.81 6.29 29.66
CA PRO A 26 -67.32 4.96 29.99
C PRO A 26 -66.03 4.61 29.21
N ALA A 27 -64.96 4.27 29.93
CA ALA A 27 -63.75 3.71 29.34
C ALA A 27 -63.84 2.17 29.29
N GLN A 28 -63.78 1.59 28.09
CA GLN A 28 -63.67 0.15 27.89
C GLN A 28 -62.20 -0.30 27.99
N ALA A 29 -61.96 -1.56 28.37
CA ALA A 29 -60.62 -2.11 28.57
C ALA A 29 -60.11 -2.85 27.32
N GLU A 30 -58.88 -2.53 26.90
CA GLU A 30 -58.15 -3.18 25.80
C GLU A 30 -56.95 -4.00 26.36
N PRO A 31 -56.59 -5.15 25.77
CA PRO A 31 -55.64 -6.10 26.36
C PRO A 31 -54.16 -5.79 26.05
N GLY A 32 -53.28 -6.09 27.01
CA GLY A 32 -51.84 -5.81 26.91
C GLY A 32 -51.07 -6.68 25.90
N GLY A 33 -50.72 -6.10 24.75
CA GLY A 33 -49.88 -6.74 23.74
C GLY A 33 -48.38 -6.79 24.11
N ARG A 34 -47.79 -8.00 24.15
CA ARG A 34 -46.33 -8.17 24.31
C ARG A 34 -45.58 -7.73 23.04
N PRO A 35 -44.44 -7.02 23.13
CA PRO A 35 -43.66 -6.63 21.96
C PRO A 35 -42.96 -7.84 21.31
N ARG A 36 -43.45 -8.28 20.14
CA ARG A 36 -42.74 -9.26 19.29
C ARG A 36 -41.48 -8.61 18.71
N ALA A 37 -40.30 -9.16 19.04
CA ALA A 37 -39.03 -8.68 18.53
C ALA A 37 -38.92 -8.86 16.99
N ARG A 38 -38.78 -7.74 16.26
CA ARG A 38 -38.61 -7.75 14.79
C ARG A 38 -37.18 -8.15 14.39
N LEU A 39 -36.84 -9.43 14.56
CA LEU A 39 -35.48 -9.94 14.29
C LEU A 39 -35.15 -10.05 12.78
N GLY A 40 -36.15 -10.25 11.93
CA GLY A 40 -35.95 -10.58 10.50
C GLY A 40 -35.36 -9.46 9.62
N SER A 41 -35.53 -8.18 9.98
CA SER A 41 -35.11 -7.05 9.10
C SER A 41 -33.62 -6.71 9.18
N ARG A 42 -32.87 -7.28 10.14
CA ARG A 42 -31.42 -7.10 10.26
C ARG A 42 -30.64 -8.10 9.40
N LEU A 43 -31.11 -9.35 9.29
CA LEU A 43 -30.43 -10.41 8.55
C LEU A 43 -30.41 -10.16 7.03
N TRP A 44 -31.53 -9.71 6.44
CA TRP A 44 -31.56 -9.25 5.04
C TRP A 44 -30.54 -8.13 4.82
N LYS A 45 -30.52 -7.10 5.67
CA LYS A 45 -29.61 -5.96 5.48
C LYS A 45 -28.13 -6.35 5.54
N LEU A 46 -27.79 -7.36 6.33
CA LEU A 46 -26.44 -7.93 6.36
C LEU A 46 -26.12 -8.75 5.09
N SER A 47 -27.04 -9.61 4.63
CA SER A 47 -26.79 -10.39 3.40
C SER A 47 -26.77 -9.52 2.13
N LEU A 48 -27.59 -8.47 2.07
CA LEU A 48 -27.58 -7.49 0.98
C LEU A 48 -26.30 -6.63 0.99
N ALA A 49 -25.81 -6.23 2.17
CA ALA A 49 -24.52 -5.55 2.29
C ALA A 49 -23.34 -6.46 1.90
N LEU A 50 -23.40 -7.75 2.26
CA LEU A 50 -22.39 -8.73 1.87
C LEU A 50 -22.41 -9.01 0.35
N LEU A 51 -23.60 -9.14 -0.24
CA LEU A 51 -23.77 -9.27 -1.70
C LEU A 51 -23.34 -7.99 -2.44
N ALA A 52 -23.56 -6.81 -1.88
CA ALA A 52 -23.05 -5.56 -2.43
C ALA A 52 -21.52 -5.49 -2.37
N ALA A 53 -20.90 -5.94 -1.27
CA ALA A 53 -19.44 -5.95 -1.09
C ALA A 53 -18.74 -7.00 -1.97
N VAL A 54 -19.27 -8.23 -2.03
CA VAL A 54 -18.78 -9.25 -2.98
C VAL A 54 -19.05 -8.80 -4.42
N GLY A 55 -20.20 -8.16 -4.68
CA GLY A 55 -20.54 -7.55 -5.96
C GLY A 55 -19.55 -6.48 -6.40
N THR A 56 -19.16 -5.54 -5.53
CA THR A 56 -18.12 -4.55 -5.86
C THR A 56 -16.74 -5.18 -6.00
N VAL A 57 -16.35 -6.17 -5.21
CA VAL A 57 -15.07 -6.89 -5.40
C VAL A 57 -15.06 -7.63 -6.75
N VAL A 58 -16.12 -8.35 -7.10
CA VAL A 58 -16.19 -9.10 -8.38
C VAL A 58 -16.35 -8.17 -9.60
N LEU A 59 -17.03 -7.02 -9.48
CA LEU A 59 -16.98 -6.00 -10.53
C LEU A 59 -15.62 -5.31 -10.60
N PHE A 60 -14.95 -5.07 -9.48
CA PHE A 60 -13.61 -4.45 -9.42
C PHE A 60 -12.58 -5.32 -10.14
N GLU A 61 -12.52 -6.61 -9.80
CA GLU A 61 -11.75 -7.64 -10.53
C GLU A 61 -12.03 -7.56 -12.05
N ARG A 62 -13.31 -7.53 -12.43
CA ARG A 62 -13.73 -7.61 -13.85
C ARG A 62 -13.62 -6.30 -14.63
N VAL A 63 -13.49 -5.16 -13.96
CA VAL A 63 -13.33 -3.83 -14.57
C VAL A 63 -11.86 -3.41 -14.63
N TRP A 64 -11.07 -3.74 -13.60
CA TRP A 64 -9.67 -3.32 -13.48
C TRP A 64 -8.68 -4.35 -14.08
N SER A 65 -8.98 -5.65 -14.03
CA SER A 65 -8.14 -6.71 -14.61
C SER A 65 -8.44 -6.96 -16.09
N ARG A 66 -8.65 -5.89 -16.88
CA ARG A 66 -8.77 -5.98 -18.34
C ARG A 66 -7.37 -6.09 -18.95
N PRO A 67 -7.05 -7.17 -19.70
CA PRO A 67 -5.78 -7.27 -20.42
C PRO A 67 -5.56 -6.05 -21.31
N ASP A 68 -4.33 -5.54 -21.34
CA ASP A 68 -4.01 -4.35 -22.14
C ASP A 68 -4.03 -4.71 -23.64
N PRO A 69 -4.84 -4.03 -24.49
CA PRO A 69 -4.77 -4.24 -25.93
C PRO A 69 -3.37 -3.99 -26.51
N GLY A 70 -2.54 -3.17 -25.84
CA GLY A 70 -1.14 -2.92 -26.18
C GLY A 70 -0.15 -4.01 -25.77
N LEU A 71 -0.63 -5.11 -25.15
CA LEU A 71 0.15 -6.30 -24.78
C LEU A 71 -0.30 -7.57 -25.53
N VAL A 72 -1.17 -7.43 -26.54
CA VAL A 72 -1.58 -8.54 -27.41
C VAL A 72 -0.54 -8.73 -28.51
N SER A 73 0.33 -9.74 -28.33
CA SER A 73 1.39 -10.13 -29.27
C SER A 73 0.84 -10.56 -30.63
N SER A 74 1.50 -10.12 -31.72
CA SER A 74 1.32 -10.66 -33.06
C SER A 74 2.37 -11.75 -33.33
N ASP A 75 1.95 -12.90 -33.88
CA ASP A 75 2.82 -14.08 -34.05
C ASP A 75 4.03 -13.82 -34.98
N GLN A 76 5.16 -13.37 -34.42
CA GLN A 76 6.47 -13.23 -35.07
C GLN A 76 7.57 -13.70 -34.11
N ALA A 77 8.07 -14.93 -34.30
CA ALA A 77 8.96 -15.58 -33.34
C ALA A 77 10.36 -14.93 -33.24
N GLY A 78 10.76 -14.49 -32.04
CA GLY A 78 12.05 -13.84 -31.77
C GLY A 78 12.81 -14.36 -30.53
N LEU A 79 13.88 -15.13 -30.77
CA LEU A 79 15.06 -15.38 -29.90
C LEU A 79 14.93 -15.90 -28.45
N ASN A 80 13.84 -15.71 -27.70
CA ASN A 80 13.67 -16.28 -26.35
C ASN A 80 12.26 -16.86 -26.15
N LYS A 81 12.13 -18.19 -26.14
CA LYS A 81 10.84 -18.90 -25.98
C LYS A 81 10.18 -18.71 -24.60
N ASP A 82 10.91 -18.19 -23.62
CA ASP A 82 10.47 -18.02 -22.24
C ASP A 82 9.99 -16.60 -21.89
N LEU A 83 10.17 -15.63 -22.78
CA LEU A 83 9.68 -14.25 -22.61
C LEU A 83 8.51 -13.97 -23.56
N ALA A 84 7.70 -12.96 -23.23
CA ALA A 84 6.70 -12.41 -24.15
C ALA A 84 7.28 -11.18 -24.87
N ASP A 85 6.68 -10.82 -26.01
CA ASP A 85 7.07 -9.63 -26.78
C ASP A 85 6.98 -8.35 -25.93
N PRO A 86 7.84 -7.34 -26.17
CA PRO A 86 7.70 -6.04 -25.50
C PRO A 86 6.35 -5.38 -25.86
N PRO A 87 5.82 -4.49 -25.01
CA PRO A 87 4.56 -3.80 -25.28
C PRO A 87 4.69 -2.92 -26.52
N ILE A 88 3.58 -2.71 -27.24
CA ILE A 88 3.56 -1.82 -28.42
C ILE A 88 3.44 -0.33 -28.04
N ARG A 89 3.19 -0.04 -26.75
CA ARG A 89 2.98 1.30 -26.17
C ARG A 89 3.72 1.43 -24.85
N PRO A 90 4.00 2.66 -24.36
CA PRO A 90 4.51 2.85 -23.00
C PRO A 90 3.50 2.41 -21.95
N ILE A 91 3.98 1.75 -20.89
CA ILE A 91 3.16 1.23 -19.78
C ILE A 91 3.71 1.72 -18.44
N THR A 92 2.84 2.34 -17.64
CA THR A 92 3.15 2.79 -16.28
C THR A 92 2.64 1.77 -15.24
N VAL A 93 3.57 1.23 -14.46
CA VAL A 93 3.32 0.25 -13.39
C VAL A 93 3.69 0.86 -12.03
N LEU A 94 2.81 0.71 -11.04
CA LEU A 94 3.09 1.07 -9.64
C LEU A 94 3.55 -0.16 -8.83
N LEU A 95 4.84 -0.22 -8.49
CA LEU A 95 5.36 -1.21 -7.55
C LEU A 95 5.18 -0.69 -6.11
N ILE A 96 4.47 -1.47 -5.29
CA ILE A 96 4.13 -1.20 -3.89
C ILE A 96 4.89 -2.19 -3.01
N GLY A 97 6.04 -1.79 -2.47
CA GLY A 97 6.79 -2.60 -1.50
C GLY A 97 6.18 -2.45 -0.11
N THR A 98 5.69 -3.52 0.50
CA THR A 98 4.98 -3.44 1.80
C THR A 98 5.88 -3.74 2.99
N ASP A 99 5.51 -3.22 4.16
CA ASP A 99 6.18 -3.51 5.45
C ASP A 99 5.88 -4.93 5.97
N ALA A 100 4.91 -5.64 5.38
CA ALA A 100 4.51 -7.00 5.75
C ALA A 100 5.39 -8.09 5.12
N ASP A 101 5.50 -9.23 5.82
CA ASP A 101 6.31 -10.35 5.33
C ASP A 101 5.66 -11.07 4.14
N ARG A 102 4.32 -11.13 4.13
CA ARG A 102 3.46 -11.79 3.13
C ARG A 102 2.21 -10.94 2.86
N LEU A 103 1.51 -11.20 1.75
CA LEU A 103 0.24 -10.54 1.41
C LEU A 103 -0.89 -10.86 2.40
N ASP A 104 -0.92 -12.10 2.90
CA ASP A 104 -1.93 -12.65 3.80
C ASP A 104 -1.62 -12.39 5.29
N ALA A 105 -0.52 -11.68 5.59
CA ALA A 105 -0.10 -11.40 6.95
C ALA A 105 -1.05 -10.40 7.64
N SER A 106 -1.67 -10.83 8.73
CA SER A 106 -2.57 -10.00 9.55
C SER A 106 -1.87 -8.83 10.26
N THR A 107 -0.54 -8.83 10.30
CA THR A 107 0.29 -7.72 10.81
C THR A 107 1.53 -7.53 9.95
N ASN A 108 2.09 -6.32 9.96
CA ASN A 108 3.33 -5.99 9.26
C ASN A 108 4.58 -6.70 9.84
N GLY A 109 4.62 -6.95 11.15
CA GLY A 109 5.86 -7.36 11.82
C GLY A 109 6.90 -6.23 11.90
N ALA A 110 6.41 -5.00 12.02
CA ALA A 110 7.22 -3.78 12.16
C ALA A 110 6.64 -2.87 13.27
N ALA A 111 7.28 -1.74 13.55
CA ALA A 111 6.83 -0.77 14.56
C ALA A 111 6.38 0.55 13.91
N PRO A 112 5.20 1.10 14.24
CA PRO A 112 4.18 0.53 15.12
C PRO A 112 3.51 -0.72 14.53
N PRO A 113 3.16 -1.72 15.36
CA PRO A 113 2.50 -2.94 14.90
C PRO A 113 1.08 -2.63 14.44
N GLY A 114 0.70 -3.22 13.31
CA GLY A 114 -0.65 -3.08 12.74
C GLY A 114 -0.74 -3.73 11.36
N PRO A 115 -1.84 -3.50 10.62
CA PRO A 115 -1.97 -3.95 9.25
C PRO A 115 -0.95 -3.26 8.32
N ALA A 116 -0.68 -3.92 7.20
CA ALA A 116 0.37 -3.57 6.26
C ALA A 116 0.26 -2.14 5.70
N ASN A 117 1.40 -1.51 5.44
CA ASN A 117 1.59 -0.20 4.84
C ASN A 117 2.52 -0.32 3.62
N ALA A 118 2.51 0.66 2.72
CA ALA A 118 3.51 0.76 1.65
C ALA A 118 4.75 1.49 2.18
N ASP A 119 5.87 0.78 2.23
CA ASP A 119 7.15 1.24 2.74
C ASP A 119 8.11 1.67 1.60
N THR A 120 7.79 1.26 0.37
CA THR A 120 8.37 1.69 -0.90
C THR A 120 7.25 1.89 -1.93
N LEU A 121 7.31 2.97 -2.73
CA LEU A 121 6.43 3.20 -3.88
C LEU A 121 7.28 3.59 -5.09
N LEU A 122 7.22 2.81 -6.16
CA LEU A 122 7.93 3.11 -7.42
C LEU A 122 6.91 3.22 -8.54
N LEU A 123 6.88 4.35 -9.24
CA LEU A 123 6.30 4.39 -10.58
C LEU A 123 7.39 4.00 -11.58
N ILE A 124 7.10 3.00 -12.40
CA ILE A 124 7.99 2.48 -13.43
C ILE A 124 7.27 2.62 -14.76
N ARG A 125 7.80 3.45 -15.66
CA ARG A 125 7.34 3.54 -17.06
C ARG A 125 8.28 2.72 -17.93
N ALA A 126 7.81 1.54 -18.34
CA ALA A 126 8.44 0.75 -19.39
C ALA A 126 8.03 1.37 -20.75
N ASP A 127 9.01 1.86 -21.51
CA ASP A 127 8.76 2.56 -22.78
C ASP A 127 9.51 1.83 -23.90
N PRO A 128 8.83 1.09 -24.79
CA PRO A 128 9.49 0.18 -25.73
C PRO A 128 10.38 0.91 -26.75
N GLY A 129 10.11 2.19 -27.02
CA GLY A 129 10.91 3.03 -27.93
C GLY A 129 11.89 3.97 -27.23
N GLY A 130 12.03 3.89 -25.91
CA GLY A 130 12.74 4.88 -25.12
C GLY A 130 13.56 4.33 -23.95
N ALA A 131 13.87 5.21 -23.01
CA ALA A 131 14.53 4.87 -21.75
C ALA A 131 13.46 4.51 -20.70
N MET A 132 13.58 3.36 -20.02
CA MET A 132 12.72 3.06 -18.87
C MET A 132 12.90 4.13 -17.79
N ARG A 133 11.80 4.69 -17.28
CA ARG A 133 11.82 5.73 -16.25
C ARG A 133 11.33 5.18 -14.91
N VAL A 134 12.07 5.45 -13.84
CA VAL A 134 11.74 5.01 -12.48
C VAL A 134 11.68 6.22 -11.56
N LEU A 135 10.54 6.43 -10.89
CA LEU A 135 10.34 7.45 -9.87
C LEU A 135 10.07 6.77 -8.52
N ASN A 136 10.99 6.91 -7.56
CA ASN A 136 10.74 6.53 -6.17
C ASN A 136 9.90 7.62 -5.49
N VAL A 137 8.62 7.34 -5.29
CA VAL A 137 7.63 8.27 -4.75
C VAL A 137 7.72 8.26 -3.21
N PRO A 138 8.10 9.37 -2.55
CA PRO A 138 8.31 9.40 -1.10
C PRO A 138 7.04 9.04 -0.30
N THR A 139 7.09 7.91 0.40
CA THR A 139 5.94 7.36 1.14
C THR A 139 5.48 8.25 2.30
N GLU A 140 6.33 9.18 2.76
CA GLU A 140 6.01 10.16 3.80
C GLU A 140 5.32 11.44 3.31
N LEU A 141 5.00 11.55 2.01
CA LEU A 141 4.25 12.70 1.49
C LEU A 141 2.85 12.81 2.13
N ALA A 142 2.49 14.02 2.54
CA ALA A 142 1.22 14.37 3.13
C ALA A 142 0.08 14.32 2.10
N VAL A 143 -0.95 13.52 2.36
CA VAL A 143 -2.16 13.42 1.52
C VAL A 143 -3.43 13.54 2.37
N GLN A 144 -4.41 14.28 1.86
CA GLN A 144 -5.70 14.49 2.52
C GLN A 144 -6.78 13.62 1.87
N VAL A 145 -6.99 12.43 2.43
CA VAL A 145 -8.00 11.48 1.92
C VAL A 145 -9.43 12.03 2.18
N PRO A 146 -10.34 12.01 1.19
CA PRO A 146 -11.75 12.36 1.42
C PRO A 146 -12.38 11.58 2.57
N GLY A 147 -13.13 12.27 3.44
CA GLY A 147 -13.76 11.70 4.63
C GLY A 147 -12.83 11.44 5.83
N GLN A 148 -11.50 11.48 5.67
CA GLN A 148 -10.56 11.36 6.80
C GLN A 148 -10.33 12.70 7.50
N LYS A 149 -10.51 12.75 8.82
CA LYS A 149 -10.28 13.95 9.65
C LYS A 149 -8.80 14.28 9.90
N LYS A 150 -7.88 13.42 9.48
CA LYS A 150 -6.43 13.59 9.64
C LYS A 150 -5.75 13.36 8.30
N VAL A 151 -4.83 14.26 7.95
CA VAL A 151 -3.84 14.05 6.90
C VAL A 151 -3.11 12.71 7.14
N GLN A 152 -2.89 11.95 6.07
CA GLN A 152 -2.18 10.67 6.08
C GLN A 152 -0.81 10.83 5.40
N SER A 153 0.08 9.87 5.63
CA SER A 153 1.21 9.64 4.71
C SER A 153 0.73 8.85 3.48
N LEU A 154 1.31 9.11 2.32
CA LEU A 154 1.01 8.40 1.07
C LEU A 154 1.15 6.87 1.21
N GLY A 155 2.17 6.41 1.95
CA GLY A 155 2.38 4.99 2.25
C GLY A 155 1.27 4.35 3.11
N ALA A 156 0.53 5.14 3.89
CA ALA A 156 -0.60 4.66 4.69
C ALA A 156 -1.89 4.46 3.86
N LEU A 157 -1.95 4.94 2.60
CA LEU A 157 -3.09 4.68 1.73
C LEU A 157 -3.30 3.18 1.47
N TYR A 158 -2.20 2.41 1.37
CA TYR A 158 -2.25 0.96 1.22
C TYR A 158 -2.99 0.28 2.37
N ARG A 159 -2.79 0.76 3.61
CA ARG A 159 -3.49 0.28 4.81
C ARG A 159 -4.98 0.64 4.81
N LEU A 160 -5.36 1.74 4.16
CA LEU A 160 -6.72 2.29 4.18
C LEU A 160 -7.59 1.81 3.03
N GLY A 161 -7.00 1.46 1.89
CA GLY A 161 -7.74 1.06 0.67
C GLY A 161 -6.91 0.26 -0.35
N GLY A 162 -5.85 -0.41 0.10
CA GLY A 162 -5.06 -1.33 -0.71
C GLY A 162 -4.39 -0.69 -1.94
N PRO A 163 -4.15 -1.46 -3.00
CA PRO A 163 -3.55 -0.96 -4.24
C PRO A 163 -4.34 0.17 -4.89
N ALA A 164 -5.67 0.09 -4.90
CA ALA A 164 -6.54 1.06 -5.59
C ALA A 164 -6.41 2.47 -5.00
N LEU A 165 -6.51 2.62 -3.68
CA LEU A 165 -6.37 3.93 -3.02
C LEU A 165 -4.93 4.45 -3.11
N THR A 166 -3.94 3.54 -3.09
CA THR A 166 -2.52 3.89 -3.26
C THR A 166 -2.25 4.40 -4.69
N ALA A 167 -2.75 3.71 -5.71
CA ALA A 167 -2.63 4.08 -7.12
C ALA A 167 -3.29 5.43 -7.41
N GLY A 168 -4.53 5.64 -6.94
CA GLY A 168 -5.21 6.93 -7.08
C GLY A 168 -4.44 8.08 -6.43
N GLY A 169 -4.02 7.92 -5.16
CA GLY A 169 -3.27 8.96 -4.46
C GLY A 169 -1.86 9.22 -5.02
N VAL A 170 -1.22 8.22 -5.63
CA VAL A 170 0.05 8.39 -6.36
C VAL A 170 -0.17 9.09 -7.70
N GLY A 171 -1.20 8.71 -8.46
CA GLY A 171 -1.53 9.30 -9.75
C GLY A 171 -1.94 10.77 -9.63
N GLU A 172 -2.83 11.10 -8.69
CA GLU A 172 -3.25 12.47 -8.37
C GLU A 172 -2.06 13.35 -7.95
N LEU A 173 -1.17 12.82 -7.10
CA LEU A 173 0.02 13.52 -6.61
C LEU A 173 0.96 13.95 -7.76
N VAL A 174 1.26 13.04 -8.69
CA VAL A 174 2.27 13.31 -9.75
C VAL A 174 1.69 13.81 -11.07
N GLY A 175 0.36 13.92 -11.17
CA GLY A 175 -0.35 14.42 -12.35
C GLY A 175 -0.54 13.42 -13.49
N LEU A 176 -0.80 12.14 -13.17
CA LEU A 176 -1.20 11.16 -14.20
C LEU A 176 -2.67 11.34 -14.62
N ASP A 177 -3.02 10.85 -15.81
CA ASP A 177 -4.41 10.89 -16.30
C ASP A 177 -5.37 10.09 -15.39
N PRO A 178 -6.66 10.47 -15.30
CA PRO A 178 -7.66 9.76 -14.50
C PRO A 178 -7.75 8.26 -14.84
N GLY A 179 -7.42 7.41 -13.86
CA GLY A 179 -7.39 5.95 -14.00
C GLY A 179 -5.98 5.36 -14.11
N GLN A 180 -4.96 6.18 -14.32
CA GLN A 180 -3.55 5.75 -14.21
C GLN A 180 -3.05 5.87 -12.75
N PRO A 181 -2.07 5.03 -12.33
CA PRO A 181 -1.43 3.96 -13.09
C PRO A 181 -2.35 2.74 -13.21
N GLU A 182 -2.56 2.24 -14.44
CA GLU A 182 -3.48 1.13 -14.72
C GLU A 182 -3.02 -0.21 -14.12
N ARG A 183 -1.71 -0.39 -13.95
CA ARG A 183 -1.06 -1.63 -13.51
C ARG A 183 -0.30 -1.44 -12.20
N TYR A 184 -0.31 -2.45 -11.34
CA TYR A 184 0.42 -2.43 -10.08
C TYR A 184 1.00 -3.80 -9.69
N VAL A 185 2.03 -3.79 -8.85
CA VAL A 185 2.61 -4.99 -8.22
C VAL A 185 2.83 -4.74 -6.73
N VAL A 186 2.10 -5.43 -5.87
CA VAL A 186 2.33 -5.47 -4.42
C VAL A 186 3.38 -6.51 -4.12
N MET A 187 4.52 -6.07 -3.59
CA MET A 187 5.66 -6.91 -3.23
C MET A 187 5.82 -6.94 -1.70
N PRO A 188 5.45 -8.03 -1.01
CA PRO A 188 5.76 -8.22 0.40
C PRO A 188 7.23 -8.64 0.58
N ARG A 189 7.75 -8.55 1.80
CA ARG A 189 9.19 -8.76 2.07
C ARG A 189 9.68 -10.16 1.70
N GLN A 190 8.84 -11.20 1.77
CA GLN A 190 9.19 -12.55 1.28
C GLN A 190 9.57 -12.56 -0.21
N VAL A 191 8.86 -11.81 -1.06
CA VAL A 191 9.13 -11.79 -2.51
C VAL A 191 10.47 -11.13 -2.82
N LEU A 192 10.80 -10.02 -2.16
CA LEU A 192 12.11 -9.37 -2.31
C LEU A 192 13.24 -10.34 -1.96
N ARG A 193 13.11 -11.09 -0.86
CA ARG A 193 14.10 -12.10 -0.47
C ARG A 193 14.24 -13.18 -1.53
N SER A 194 13.12 -13.81 -1.91
CA SER A 194 13.10 -14.90 -2.89
C SER A 194 13.60 -14.48 -4.28
N LEU A 195 13.31 -13.26 -4.74
CA LEU A 195 13.83 -12.71 -5.98
C LEU A 195 15.36 -12.61 -5.95
N VAL A 196 15.91 -11.95 -4.93
CA VAL A 196 17.37 -11.78 -4.78
C VAL A 196 18.07 -13.12 -4.65
N ASP A 197 17.54 -14.05 -3.85
CA ASP A 197 18.15 -15.37 -3.68
C ASP A 197 18.04 -16.23 -4.96
N GLY A 198 16.94 -16.11 -5.71
CA GLY A 198 16.75 -16.72 -7.04
C GLY A 198 17.67 -16.16 -8.13
N LEU A 199 18.12 -14.92 -7.99
CA LEU A 199 19.18 -14.31 -8.83
C LEU A 199 20.60 -14.74 -8.42
N GLY A 200 20.74 -15.56 -7.37
CA GLY A 200 22.03 -15.96 -6.79
C GLY A 200 22.60 -14.96 -5.75
N GLY A 201 21.84 -13.95 -5.37
CA GLY A 201 22.28 -12.78 -4.61
C GLY A 201 22.46 -11.55 -5.49
N LEU A 202 22.74 -10.41 -4.85
CA LEU A 202 22.86 -9.10 -5.47
C LEU A 202 24.19 -8.46 -5.11
N GLU A 203 24.98 -8.14 -6.14
CA GLU A 203 26.29 -7.48 -6.00
C GLU A 203 26.11 -5.97 -5.74
N LEU A 204 26.62 -5.49 -4.61
CA LEU A 204 26.53 -4.07 -4.20
C LEU A 204 27.81 -3.62 -3.51
N ASN A 205 28.20 -2.37 -3.74
CA ASN A 205 29.29 -1.70 -3.05
C ASN A 205 28.71 -0.72 -2.01
N LEU A 206 28.96 -0.95 -0.72
CA LEU A 206 28.48 -0.08 0.35
C LEU A 206 29.61 0.80 0.89
N ASP A 207 29.43 2.13 0.92
CA ASP A 207 30.45 3.09 1.37
C ASP A 207 31.02 2.79 2.77
N GLN A 208 30.20 2.22 3.66
CA GLN A 208 30.53 1.91 5.05
C GLN A 208 29.76 0.71 5.57
N ALA A 209 30.32 0.04 6.59
CA ALA A 209 29.65 -1.07 7.26
C ALA A 209 28.43 -0.58 8.06
N ILE A 210 27.29 -1.26 7.88
CA ILE A 210 26.03 -0.93 8.54
C ILE A 210 25.76 -1.96 9.64
N ARG A 211 25.86 -1.54 10.91
CA ARG A 211 25.54 -2.35 12.09
C ARG A 211 24.45 -1.69 12.91
N TYR A 212 23.30 -2.32 13.01
CA TYR A 212 22.11 -1.77 13.69
C TYR A 212 21.28 -2.89 14.34
N HIS A 213 20.56 -2.57 15.42
CA HIS A 213 19.68 -3.50 16.11
C HIS A 213 18.51 -2.76 16.78
N ASP A 214 17.31 -2.94 16.24
CA ASP A 214 16.04 -2.52 16.82
C ASP A 214 15.37 -3.70 17.56
N LYS A 215 15.45 -3.66 18.89
CA LYS A 215 14.82 -4.65 19.78
C LYS A 215 13.30 -4.63 19.72
N THR A 216 12.66 -3.54 19.26
CA THR A 216 11.19 -3.42 19.21
C THR A 216 10.58 -4.20 18.04
N GLN A 217 11.37 -4.48 17.00
CA GLN A 217 10.98 -5.23 15.80
C GLN A 217 11.74 -6.56 15.65
N ASN A 218 12.65 -6.88 16.58
CA ASN A 218 13.66 -7.94 16.41
C ASN A 218 14.44 -7.81 15.08
N TYR A 219 14.73 -6.56 14.67
CA TYR A 219 15.34 -6.24 13.38
C TYR A 219 16.82 -5.89 13.58
N ARG A 220 17.71 -6.63 12.91
CA ARG A 220 19.17 -6.42 12.93
C ARG A 220 19.67 -6.18 11.51
N VAL A 221 20.63 -5.27 11.36
CA VAL A 221 21.45 -5.07 10.16
C VAL A 221 22.89 -5.40 10.52
N ASP A 222 23.57 -6.21 9.71
CA ASP A 222 25.00 -6.51 9.85
C ASP A 222 25.65 -6.69 8.47
N LEU A 223 25.90 -5.57 7.82
CA LEU A 223 26.46 -5.49 6.46
C LEU A 223 27.86 -4.88 6.55
N GLN A 224 28.82 -5.38 5.77
CA GLN A 224 30.16 -4.79 5.74
C GLN A 224 30.22 -3.61 4.75
N GLY A 225 31.31 -2.86 4.75
CA GLY A 225 31.60 -1.89 3.68
C GLY A 225 32.33 -2.57 2.52
N GLY A 226 32.36 -1.90 1.36
CA GLY A 226 32.94 -2.40 0.12
C GLY A 226 31.99 -3.27 -0.71
N LEU A 227 32.54 -3.83 -1.79
CA LEU A 227 31.85 -4.71 -2.75
C LEU A 227 31.57 -6.08 -2.14
N GLN A 228 30.31 -6.51 -2.17
CA GLN A 228 29.85 -7.78 -1.60
C GLN A 228 28.59 -8.28 -2.31
N VAL A 229 28.36 -9.60 -2.32
CA VAL A 229 27.13 -10.21 -2.83
C VAL A 229 26.15 -10.42 -1.67
N LEU A 230 25.13 -9.58 -1.57
CA LEU A 230 24.08 -9.66 -0.56
C LEU A 230 23.02 -10.70 -0.95
N LYS A 231 22.64 -11.55 0.00
CA LYS A 231 21.50 -12.47 -0.12
C LYS A 231 20.18 -11.76 0.21
N GLY A 232 19.05 -12.39 -0.11
CA GLY A 232 17.70 -11.82 0.07
C GLY A 232 17.46 -11.19 1.44
N PRO A 233 17.75 -11.87 2.56
CA PRO A 233 17.64 -11.28 3.90
C PRO A 233 18.54 -10.05 4.13
N GLN A 234 19.71 -9.98 3.49
CA GLN A 234 20.63 -8.84 3.61
C GLN A 234 20.18 -7.65 2.75
N VAL A 235 19.60 -7.89 1.57
CA VAL A 235 18.96 -6.85 0.77
C VAL A 235 17.71 -6.32 1.47
N GLU A 236 16.90 -7.17 2.09
CA GLU A 236 15.78 -6.72 2.94
C GLU A 236 16.28 -5.84 4.10
N GLN A 237 17.39 -6.23 4.76
CA GLN A 237 18.02 -5.40 5.79
C GLN A 237 18.41 -4.03 5.25
N LEU A 238 19.04 -3.97 4.07
CA LEU A 238 19.51 -2.73 3.45
C LEU A 238 18.35 -1.78 3.07
N VAL A 239 17.31 -2.26 2.37
CA VAL A 239 16.18 -1.40 1.93
C VAL A 239 15.27 -0.96 3.07
N ARG A 240 15.25 -1.70 4.20
CA ARG A 240 14.54 -1.29 5.42
C ARG A 240 15.35 -0.27 6.24
N PHE A 241 16.66 -0.20 6.08
CA PHE A 241 17.53 0.56 7.00
C PHE A 241 17.34 2.08 6.88
N LYS A 242 16.76 2.63 7.94
CA LYS A 242 16.62 4.06 8.20
C LYS A 242 17.70 4.46 9.21
N GLY A 243 18.78 5.09 8.73
CA GLY A 243 19.84 5.61 9.59
C GLY A 243 19.36 6.80 10.41
N LYS A 244 20.22 7.24 11.36
CA LYS A 244 19.88 8.36 12.25
C LYS A 244 19.91 9.70 11.53
N ASP A 245 20.89 9.87 10.65
CA ASP A 245 21.29 11.16 10.09
C ASP A 245 20.71 11.36 8.67
N ASP A 246 20.45 10.27 7.94
CA ASP A 246 19.93 10.24 6.57
C ASP A 246 18.42 9.89 6.47
N GLY A 247 17.89 9.24 7.51
CA GLY A 247 16.48 8.91 7.69
C GLY A 247 15.84 8.23 6.47
N LEU A 248 14.67 8.75 6.06
CA LEU A 248 13.92 8.23 4.91
C LEU A 248 14.59 8.56 3.57
N SER A 249 15.44 9.59 3.51
CA SER A 249 16.16 9.97 2.29
C SER A 249 17.26 8.96 1.97
N GLY A 250 18.06 8.57 2.97
CA GLY A 250 19.04 7.50 2.83
C GLY A 250 18.40 6.13 2.60
N ARG A 251 17.25 5.85 3.20
CA ARG A 251 16.46 4.64 2.90
C ARG A 251 16.04 4.59 1.43
N ARG A 252 15.62 5.72 0.83
CA ARG A 252 15.34 5.82 -0.61
C ARG A 252 16.58 5.66 -1.49
N SER A 253 17.75 6.16 -1.06
CA SER A 253 19.01 5.93 -1.77
C SER A 253 19.31 4.44 -1.85
N ARG A 254 19.28 3.73 -0.71
CA ARG A 254 19.46 2.26 -0.63
C ARG A 254 18.46 1.48 -1.48
N GLN A 255 17.22 1.92 -1.53
CA GLN A 255 16.23 1.36 -2.45
C GLN A 255 16.63 1.57 -3.92
N GLN A 256 17.07 2.78 -4.29
CA GLN A 256 17.53 3.08 -5.65
C GLN A 256 18.79 2.29 -6.04
N GLU A 257 19.75 2.15 -5.11
CA GLU A 257 20.98 1.33 -5.26
C GLU A 257 20.62 -0.15 -5.51
N VAL A 258 19.70 -0.71 -4.71
CA VAL A 258 19.19 -2.09 -4.89
C VAL A 258 18.45 -2.25 -6.21
N ILE A 259 17.63 -1.28 -6.63
CA ILE A 259 16.94 -1.33 -7.93
C ILE A 259 17.95 -1.30 -9.09
N ALA A 260 18.97 -0.45 -9.01
CA ALA A 260 20.03 -0.35 -10.03
C ALA A 260 20.83 -1.65 -10.16
N GLY A 261 21.29 -2.22 -9.04
CA GLY A 261 21.98 -3.50 -9.05
C GLY A 261 21.09 -4.65 -9.54
N LEU A 262 19.80 -4.66 -9.20
CA LEU A 262 18.85 -5.66 -9.69
C LEU A 262 18.75 -5.58 -11.22
N LEU A 263 18.66 -4.38 -11.80
CA LEU A 263 18.62 -4.17 -13.24
C LEU A 263 19.93 -4.59 -13.92
N GLU A 264 21.08 -4.27 -13.33
CA GLU A 264 22.37 -4.77 -13.82
C GLU A 264 22.43 -6.32 -13.82
N GLN A 265 21.94 -6.96 -12.75
CA GLN A 265 21.86 -8.42 -12.64
C GLN A 265 20.85 -9.03 -13.65
N LEU A 266 19.76 -8.32 -14.00
CA LEU A 266 18.83 -8.72 -15.06
C LEU A 266 19.44 -8.62 -16.47
N GLY A 267 20.34 -7.65 -16.70
CA GLY A 267 21.05 -7.46 -17.98
C GLY A 267 22.16 -8.48 -18.27
N ARG A 268 22.52 -9.35 -17.31
CA ARG A 268 23.61 -10.34 -17.48
C ARG A 268 23.14 -11.49 -18.42
N PRO A 269 23.88 -11.83 -19.50
CA PRO A 269 23.38 -12.69 -20.58
C PRO A 269 22.82 -14.06 -20.18
N ASP A 270 23.43 -14.73 -19.19
CA ASP A 270 23.14 -16.13 -18.84
C ASP A 270 21.88 -16.32 -17.96
N GLY A 271 20.98 -15.33 -17.97
CA GLY A 271 19.84 -15.20 -17.06
C GLY A 271 18.45 -15.51 -17.64
N THR A 272 18.14 -15.15 -18.89
CA THR A 272 16.75 -14.93 -19.37
C THR A 272 15.71 -15.99 -18.97
N ALA A 273 15.96 -17.27 -19.27
CA ALA A 273 15.04 -18.37 -18.94
C ALA A 273 14.86 -18.58 -17.43
N LYS A 274 15.92 -18.37 -16.63
CA LYS A 274 15.85 -18.41 -15.16
C LYS A 274 15.01 -17.24 -14.62
N LEU A 275 15.12 -16.06 -15.24
CA LEU A 275 14.34 -14.87 -14.85
C LEU A 275 12.85 -15.09 -15.12
N ALA A 276 12.48 -15.63 -16.28
CA ALA A 276 11.11 -16.02 -16.59
C ALA A 276 10.57 -17.07 -15.60
N GLN A 277 11.40 -18.07 -15.25
CA GLN A 277 11.06 -19.08 -14.24
C GLN A 277 10.86 -18.45 -12.84
N GLN A 278 11.69 -17.47 -12.45
CA GLN A 278 11.52 -16.73 -11.19
C GLN A 278 10.22 -15.92 -11.18
N VAL A 279 9.87 -15.22 -12.27
CA VAL A 279 8.58 -14.50 -12.38
C VAL A 279 7.40 -15.47 -12.18
N ARG A 280 7.41 -16.62 -12.86
CA ARG A 280 6.38 -17.68 -12.71
C ARG A 280 6.30 -18.22 -11.27
N GLN A 281 7.44 -18.39 -10.59
CA GLN A 281 7.48 -18.85 -9.20
C GLN A 281 7.04 -17.79 -8.17
N LEU A 282 7.25 -16.50 -8.47
CA LEU A 282 6.94 -15.38 -7.57
C LEU A 282 5.53 -14.82 -7.79
N GLN A 283 4.91 -15.04 -8.95
CA GLN A 283 3.54 -14.59 -9.27
C GLN A 283 2.51 -14.91 -8.16
N PRO A 284 2.44 -16.13 -7.58
CA PRO A 284 1.46 -16.45 -6.54
C PRO A 284 1.72 -15.76 -5.19
N LEU A 285 2.83 -15.02 -5.06
CA LEU A 285 3.28 -14.35 -3.85
C LEU A 285 3.20 -12.81 -3.94
N VAL A 286 2.84 -12.26 -5.12
CA VAL A 286 2.60 -10.83 -5.35
C VAL A 286 1.12 -10.53 -5.59
N GLY A 287 0.66 -9.38 -5.12
CA GLY A 287 -0.70 -8.89 -5.40
C GLY A 287 -0.66 -8.01 -6.64
N THR A 288 -1.25 -8.43 -7.76
CA THR A 288 -1.15 -7.72 -9.03
C THR A 288 -2.39 -7.90 -9.89
N ASN A 289 -2.65 -6.94 -10.78
CA ASN A 289 -3.60 -7.07 -11.89
C ASN A 289 -2.91 -7.37 -13.24
N LEU A 290 -1.60 -7.63 -13.25
CA LEU A 290 -0.86 -8.09 -14.42
C LEU A 290 -1.08 -9.59 -14.67
N THR A 291 -1.21 -9.99 -15.94
CA THR A 291 -1.14 -11.42 -16.32
C THR A 291 0.30 -11.91 -16.39
N GLU A 292 0.53 -13.23 -16.50
CA GLU A 292 1.88 -13.79 -16.70
C GLU A 292 2.55 -13.18 -17.96
N THR A 293 1.82 -13.12 -19.08
CA THR A 293 2.28 -12.52 -20.33
C THR A 293 2.65 -11.05 -20.16
N GLU A 294 1.83 -10.28 -19.44
CA GLU A 294 2.10 -8.86 -19.18
C GLU A 294 3.38 -8.68 -18.33
N MET A 295 3.62 -9.54 -17.33
CA MET A 295 4.85 -9.52 -16.54
C MET A 295 6.09 -9.98 -17.32
N LEU A 296 5.98 -11.00 -18.18
CA LEU A 296 7.08 -11.47 -19.03
C LEU A 296 7.44 -10.46 -20.12
N SER A 297 6.45 -9.70 -20.61
CA SER A 297 6.65 -8.56 -21.53
C SER A 297 7.41 -7.42 -20.86
N LEU A 298 6.99 -7.02 -19.64
CA LEU A 298 7.68 -6.01 -18.84
C LEU A 298 9.10 -6.46 -18.43
N LEU A 299 9.30 -7.74 -18.13
CA LEU A 299 10.62 -8.32 -17.90
C LEU A 299 11.51 -8.21 -19.14
N ASN A 300 10.97 -8.47 -20.34
CA ASN A 300 11.70 -8.34 -21.60
C ASN A 300 12.21 -6.89 -21.80
N VAL A 301 11.36 -5.88 -21.55
CA VAL A 301 11.79 -4.47 -21.56
C VAL A 301 12.85 -4.19 -20.50
N ALA A 302 12.67 -4.65 -19.26
CA ALA A 302 13.62 -4.43 -18.18
C ALA A 302 15.01 -5.04 -18.43
N ILE A 303 15.08 -6.17 -19.14
CA ILE A 303 16.35 -6.78 -19.60
C ILE A 303 16.97 -5.96 -20.74
N GLN A 304 16.19 -5.61 -21.77
CA GLN A 304 16.66 -4.82 -22.91
C GLN A 304 17.14 -3.41 -22.51
N GLN A 305 16.55 -2.83 -21.48
CA GLN A 305 16.79 -1.45 -21.03
C GLN A 305 17.56 -1.35 -19.70
N ALA A 306 18.17 -2.46 -19.24
CA ALA A 306 18.91 -2.54 -17.98
C ALA A 306 19.95 -1.42 -17.78
N HIS A 307 20.57 -0.95 -18.87
CA HIS A 307 21.61 0.08 -18.86
C HIS A 307 21.12 1.49 -19.28
N THR A 308 19.85 1.65 -19.64
CA THR A 308 19.28 2.93 -20.12
C THR A 308 18.26 3.53 -19.14
N VAL A 309 18.26 3.09 -17.88
CA VAL A 309 17.25 3.48 -16.88
C VAL A 309 17.46 4.89 -16.35
N ARG A 310 16.45 5.74 -16.49
CA ARG A 310 16.41 7.10 -15.96
C ARG A 310 15.69 7.14 -14.61
N TYR A 311 16.38 7.56 -13.57
CA TYR A 311 15.80 7.78 -12.24
C TYR A 311 15.35 9.23 -12.05
N ASP A 312 14.04 9.45 -11.97
CA ASP A 312 13.45 10.75 -11.65
C ASP A 312 13.24 10.90 -10.12
N LYS A 313 13.12 12.13 -9.62
CA LYS A 313 12.93 12.45 -8.19
C LYS A 313 11.91 13.58 -8.04
N LEU A 314 10.95 13.45 -7.12
CA LEU A 314 10.01 14.53 -6.82
C LEU A 314 10.72 15.68 -6.07
N PRO A 315 10.43 16.95 -6.39
CA PRO A 315 10.92 18.09 -5.63
C PRO A 315 10.20 18.15 -4.28
N LEU A 316 10.93 17.96 -3.18
CA LEU A 316 10.37 18.00 -1.82
C LEU A 316 10.62 19.35 -1.15
N ALA A 317 9.62 19.87 -0.46
CA ALA A 317 9.78 20.99 0.44
C ALA A 317 10.79 20.67 1.56
N PRO A 318 11.59 21.65 2.02
CA PRO A 318 12.43 21.48 3.21
C PRO A 318 11.58 21.15 4.45
N THR A 319 12.18 20.47 5.43
CA THR A 319 11.55 20.27 6.74
C THR A 319 11.56 21.58 7.53
N THR A 320 10.40 22.01 8.03
CA THR A 320 10.22 23.24 8.81
C THR A 320 10.40 23.01 10.32
N GLU A 321 10.18 21.79 10.80
CA GLU A 321 10.20 21.46 12.23
C GLU A 321 11.08 20.23 12.56
N PRO A 322 11.84 20.24 13.67
CA PRO A 322 12.56 19.05 14.14
C PRO A 322 11.60 17.90 14.43
N GLY A 323 11.83 16.74 13.80
CA GLY A 323 10.98 15.55 13.95
C GLY A 323 9.73 15.54 13.06
N GLN A 324 9.57 16.49 12.13
CA GLN A 324 8.51 16.48 11.12
C GLN A 324 8.50 15.16 10.34
N THR A 325 7.44 14.36 10.50
CA THR A 325 7.31 13.04 9.87
C THR A 325 6.67 13.08 8.48
N LEU A 326 5.79 14.04 8.21
CA LEU A 326 5.12 14.21 6.92
C LEU A 326 5.81 15.28 6.07
N ARG A 327 6.11 14.96 4.81
CA ARG A 327 6.72 15.90 3.84
C ARG A 327 5.67 16.43 2.87
N GLN A 328 6.03 17.45 2.12
CA GLN A 328 5.21 18.03 1.05
C GLN A 328 6.06 18.16 -0.22
N VAL A 329 5.40 18.25 -1.37
CA VAL A 329 6.04 18.68 -2.63
C VAL A 329 6.47 20.14 -2.47
N ALA A 330 7.55 20.55 -3.16
CA ALA A 330 8.02 21.92 -3.12
C ALA A 330 6.95 22.90 -3.65
N PRO A 331 6.67 24.03 -2.98
CA PRO A 331 5.77 25.06 -3.50
C PRO A 331 6.24 25.57 -4.87
N GLY A 332 5.30 25.70 -5.82
CA GLY A 332 5.61 26.15 -7.18
C GLY A 332 6.18 25.07 -8.11
N ALA A 333 6.23 23.80 -7.70
CA ALA A 333 6.55 22.72 -8.64
C ALA A 333 5.47 22.60 -9.74
N GLU A 334 5.91 22.59 -11.00
CA GLU A 334 5.02 22.52 -12.17
C GLU A 334 4.36 21.13 -12.28
N GLN A 335 3.09 21.11 -12.68
CA GLN A 335 2.33 19.87 -12.90
C GLN A 335 2.25 19.56 -14.41
N PRO A 336 2.32 18.28 -14.82
CA PRO A 336 2.50 17.08 -13.98
C PRO A 336 3.91 16.98 -13.38
N LEU A 337 4.03 16.64 -12.08
CA LEU A 337 5.34 16.45 -11.41
C LEU A 337 6.19 15.34 -12.06
N TRP A 338 5.53 14.38 -12.73
CA TRP A 338 6.18 13.35 -13.51
C TRP A 338 5.54 13.27 -14.90
N PRO A 339 5.95 14.15 -15.84
CA PRO A 339 5.38 14.17 -17.18
C PRO A 339 5.67 12.87 -17.91
N ALA A 340 4.78 12.50 -18.83
CA ALA A 340 4.91 11.31 -19.69
C ALA A 340 6.30 11.19 -20.34
N GLY A 341 6.84 12.32 -20.81
CA GLY A 341 7.99 12.37 -21.73
C GLY A 341 7.50 12.55 -23.16
#